data_AF-A0A927T0Q5-F1
#
_entry.id   AF-A0A927T0Q5-F1
#
_cell.length_a   1.000
_cell.length_b   1.000
_cell.length_c   1.000
_cell.angle_alpha   90.00
_cell.angle_beta   90.00
_cell.angle_gamma   90.00
#
_symmetry.space_group_name_H-M   'P 1'
#
loop_
_entity.id
_entity.type
_entity.pdbx_description
1 polymer ?
#
loop_
_entity_poly.entity_id
_entity_poly.type
_entity_poly.pdbx_seq_one_letter_code
_entity_poly.pdbx_strand_id
1 'polypeptide(L)'
;MWYDISYLVLERVMENSIFTRFENLLTNDKKDEIIYSSPRGDERLVLCDGAYFIIAKTLRGYVHLFNRIPYGFVGSVYIPEEFRDTCPSRRIYDVVSTQNGVCKAEVSPFVPARYDFASLEGKKNPVFAELKKMDSLSYRKENALFVIEEERLIKRAVDDGTDVKYIVYSPKSRLLENGTIESAKQRRIQCFMATEGIISSVTQTRPVPKELAVCAMPQFMPENISIDHKGVILIADNVENPDNLGLVIRTADACGADAVINIGNTSVYNKNCIRAARGAVGRFPILEYPTNEIGALTSKLKGLGYKIYGTSARTTITVDNMDTAGGRAFSVSNETNGISKGMEEAADEMVRIPMATGQSSFNVAVAAGIILAKAIVF
;
A
#
# COMPACT_ATOMS: atom_id res chain seq x y z
N MET A 1 -23.94 -12.76 26.51
CA MET A 1 -24.58 -13.91 25.84
C MET A 1 -23.60 -14.34 24.76
N TRP A 2 -23.01 -15.53 24.89
CA TRP A 2 -22.08 -16.04 23.88
C TRP A 2 -22.92 -16.71 22.80
N TYR A 3 -22.93 -16.16 21.59
CA TYR A 3 -23.50 -16.83 20.43
C TYR A 3 -22.40 -17.70 19.82
N ASP A 4 -22.57 -19.00 19.97
CA ASP A 4 -21.77 -20.04 19.33
C ASP A 4 -22.43 -20.47 18.02
N ILE A 5 -21.68 -21.16 17.15
CA ILE A 5 -22.03 -21.64 15.81
C ILE A 5 -21.92 -20.58 14.70
N SER A 6 -20.98 -20.80 13.78
CA SER A 6 -20.88 -20.13 12.47
C SER A 6 -20.49 -21.17 11.41
N TYR A 7 -21.20 -21.20 10.28
CA TYR A 7 -20.84 -21.99 9.09
C TYR A 7 -20.54 -21.04 7.91
N LEU A 8 -19.60 -21.44 7.04
CA LEU A 8 -19.28 -20.72 5.80
C LEU A 8 -19.51 -21.67 4.61
N VAL A 9 -20.06 -21.17 3.50
CA VAL A 9 -20.24 -21.96 2.26
C VAL A 9 -19.78 -21.13 1.08
N LEU A 10 -19.06 -21.78 0.17
CA LEU A 10 -18.64 -21.22 -1.11
C LEU A 10 -19.40 -21.89 -2.25
N GLU A 11 -19.86 -21.08 -3.20
CA GLU A 11 -20.81 -21.46 -4.26
C GLU A 11 -20.16 -22.16 -5.47
N ARG A 12 -18.94 -22.68 -5.32
CA ARG A 12 -18.23 -23.40 -6.39
C ARG A 12 -17.67 -24.71 -5.87
N VAL A 13 -18.07 -25.79 -6.55
CA VAL A 13 -17.80 -27.20 -6.26
C VAL A 13 -18.46 -27.69 -4.97
N MET A 14 -19.65 -28.31 -5.07
CA MET A 14 -20.08 -29.46 -4.26
C MET A 14 -21.40 -30.07 -4.78
N GLU A 15 -21.61 -31.35 -4.49
CA GLU A 15 -22.75 -32.14 -4.97
C GLU A 15 -24.10 -31.78 -4.30
N ASN A 16 -25.20 -32.10 -5.00
CA ASN A 16 -26.58 -31.63 -4.73
C ASN A 16 -27.14 -31.83 -3.30
N SER A 17 -26.55 -32.69 -2.47
CA SER A 17 -27.10 -33.05 -1.15
C SER A 17 -26.92 -31.95 -0.09
N ILE A 18 -25.83 -31.17 -0.17
CA ILE A 18 -25.55 -30.10 0.79
C ILE A 18 -26.28 -28.81 0.41
N PHE A 19 -26.31 -28.49 -0.89
CA PHE A 19 -26.95 -27.28 -1.43
C PHE A 19 -28.42 -27.14 -1.02
N THR A 20 -29.17 -28.25 -1.10
CA THR A 20 -30.60 -28.34 -0.72
C THR A 20 -30.84 -27.99 0.76
N ARG A 21 -29.83 -28.14 1.64
CA ARG A 21 -29.93 -27.78 3.06
C ARG A 21 -29.62 -26.29 3.31
N PHE A 22 -28.97 -25.61 2.36
CA PHE A 22 -28.57 -24.21 2.47
C PHE A 22 -29.58 -23.22 1.88
N GLU A 23 -30.30 -23.56 0.79
CA GLU A 23 -31.45 -22.72 0.38
C GLU A 23 -32.49 -22.61 1.51
N ASN A 24 -32.77 -23.72 2.20
CA ASN A 24 -33.65 -23.76 3.37
C ASN A 24 -33.15 -22.93 4.58
N LEU A 25 -31.88 -22.50 4.62
CA LEU A 25 -31.39 -21.57 5.64
C LEU A 25 -31.60 -20.10 5.23
N LEU A 26 -31.44 -19.78 3.93
CA LEU A 26 -31.64 -18.44 3.38
C LEU A 26 -33.13 -18.08 3.16
N THR A 27 -34.02 -19.07 3.01
CA THR A 27 -35.46 -18.82 2.80
C THR A 27 -36.27 -18.66 4.10
N ASN A 28 -35.65 -18.80 5.28
CA ASN A 28 -36.34 -18.73 6.57
C ASN A 28 -36.32 -17.31 7.18
N ASP A 29 -37.18 -16.43 6.66
CA ASP A 29 -37.88 -15.32 7.37
C ASP A 29 -37.04 -14.46 8.36
N LYS A 30 -35.76 -14.22 8.07
CA LYS A 30 -34.81 -13.51 8.96
C LYS A 30 -34.10 -12.36 8.25
N LYS A 31 -33.60 -11.41 9.06
CA LYS A 31 -32.93 -10.20 8.58
C LYS A 31 -31.48 -10.47 8.19
N ASP A 32 -31.25 -10.62 6.89
CA ASP A 32 -29.90 -10.56 6.31
C ASP A 32 -29.38 -9.11 6.33
N GLU A 33 -28.15 -8.91 6.80
CA GLU A 33 -27.41 -7.66 6.65
C GLU A 33 -26.37 -7.80 5.53
N ILE A 34 -26.57 -7.09 4.41
CA ILE A 34 -25.60 -7.05 3.31
C ILE A 34 -24.47 -6.08 3.70
N ILE A 35 -23.35 -6.62 4.18
CA ILE A 35 -22.15 -5.85 4.52
C ILE A 35 -21.45 -5.34 3.25
N TYR A 36 -21.47 -6.14 2.17
CA TYR A 36 -20.92 -5.73 0.89
C TYR A 36 -21.63 -6.46 -0.27
N SER A 37 -21.84 -5.74 -1.37
CA SER A 37 -22.10 -6.32 -2.69
C SER A 37 -21.29 -5.55 -3.73
N SER A 38 -20.69 -6.25 -4.68
CA SER A 38 -20.10 -5.61 -5.86
C SER A 38 -21.21 -4.99 -6.74
N PRO A 39 -20.90 -3.96 -7.56
CA PRO A 39 -21.85 -3.40 -8.52
C PRO A 39 -22.35 -4.40 -9.58
N ARG A 40 -21.60 -5.49 -9.81
CA ARG A 40 -21.96 -6.58 -10.73
C ARG A 40 -22.71 -7.73 -10.05
N GLY A 41 -22.86 -7.69 -8.72
CA GLY A 41 -23.56 -8.71 -7.92
C GLY A 41 -22.86 -10.07 -7.86
N ASP A 42 -21.61 -10.16 -8.32
CA ASP A 42 -20.77 -11.37 -8.39
C ASP A 42 -19.85 -11.59 -7.17
N GLU A 43 -19.79 -10.62 -6.27
CA GLU A 43 -19.14 -10.68 -4.96
C GLU A 43 -20.08 -10.12 -3.90
N ARG A 44 -20.36 -10.90 -2.83
CA ARG A 44 -21.19 -10.45 -1.70
C ARG A 44 -20.65 -10.95 -0.36
N LEU A 45 -20.66 -10.07 0.65
CA LEU A 45 -20.47 -10.42 2.06
C LEU A 45 -21.80 -10.14 2.78
N VAL A 46 -22.39 -11.18 3.36
CA VAL A 46 -23.67 -11.11 4.08
C VAL A 46 -23.45 -11.58 5.51
N LEU A 47 -24.11 -10.94 6.48
CA LEU A 47 -24.23 -11.39 7.86
C LEU A 47 -25.66 -11.89 8.09
N CYS A 48 -25.80 -13.18 8.41
CA CYS A 48 -27.09 -13.81 8.72
C CYS A 48 -26.93 -14.66 9.99
N ASP A 49 -27.83 -14.50 10.96
CA ASP A 49 -27.80 -15.19 12.27
C ASP A 49 -26.43 -15.16 12.99
N GLY A 50 -25.62 -14.11 12.78
CA GLY A 50 -24.29 -13.96 13.39
C GLY A 50 -23.14 -14.61 12.61
N ALA A 51 -23.42 -15.32 11.52
CA ALA A 51 -22.43 -15.91 10.63
C ALA A 51 -22.18 -15.03 9.39
N TYR A 52 -20.92 -14.93 8.97
CA TYR A 52 -20.50 -14.23 7.76
C TYR A 52 -20.50 -15.19 6.57
N PHE A 53 -21.12 -14.80 5.47
CA PHE A 53 -21.20 -15.57 4.23
C PHE A 53 -20.46 -14.84 3.11
N ILE A 54 -19.49 -15.51 2.49
CA ILE A 54 -18.69 -14.97 1.38
C ILE A 54 -19.13 -15.65 0.08
N ILE A 55 -19.77 -14.88 -0.79
CA ILE A 55 -20.13 -15.30 -2.15
C ILE A 55 -19.13 -14.63 -3.09
N ALA A 56 -18.32 -15.41 -3.81
CA ALA A 56 -17.36 -14.90 -4.78
C ALA A 56 -17.10 -15.90 -5.91
N LYS A 57 -17.02 -15.42 -7.15
CA LYS A 57 -16.72 -16.29 -8.32
C LYS A 57 -15.23 -16.58 -8.53
N THR A 58 -14.34 -15.88 -7.81
CA THR A 58 -12.87 -15.99 -7.95
C THR A 58 -12.18 -15.98 -6.59
N LEU A 59 -10.99 -16.59 -6.52
CA LEU A 59 -10.13 -16.57 -5.32
C LEU A 59 -9.75 -15.13 -4.91
N ARG A 60 -9.51 -14.23 -5.88
CA ARG A 60 -9.25 -12.80 -5.59
C ARG A 60 -10.44 -12.15 -4.89
N GLY A 61 -11.66 -12.43 -5.33
CA GLY A 61 -12.89 -11.97 -4.70
C GLY A 61 -13.08 -12.56 -3.30
N TYR A 62 -12.84 -13.86 -3.12
CA TYR A 62 -12.89 -14.50 -1.81
C TYR A 62 -11.93 -13.82 -0.81
N VAL A 63 -10.66 -13.63 -1.19
CA VAL A 63 -9.66 -12.95 -0.36
C VAL A 63 -10.05 -11.48 -0.11
N HIS A 64 -10.62 -10.79 -1.10
CA HIS A 64 -11.10 -9.42 -0.94
C HIS A 64 -12.20 -9.32 0.14
N LEU A 65 -13.21 -10.19 0.07
CA LEU A 65 -14.34 -10.22 1.00
C LEU A 65 -13.95 -10.72 2.39
N PHE A 66 -13.08 -11.73 2.48
CA PHE A 66 -12.59 -12.24 3.77
C PHE A 66 -11.85 -11.15 4.58
N ASN A 67 -11.10 -10.28 3.91
CA ASN A 67 -10.45 -9.12 4.55
C ASN A 67 -11.43 -8.03 5.01
N ARG A 68 -12.71 -8.06 4.60
CA ARG A 68 -13.77 -7.12 5.05
C ARG A 68 -14.50 -7.58 6.32
N ILE A 69 -14.37 -8.83 6.74
CA ILE A 69 -14.89 -9.29 8.03
C ILE A 69 -14.20 -8.48 9.15
N PRO A 70 -14.89 -8.01 10.19
CA PRO A 70 -14.27 -7.30 11.30
C PRO A 70 -13.11 -8.06 11.95
N TYR A 71 -12.08 -7.33 12.38
CA TYR A 71 -10.99 -7.89 13.18
C TYR A 71 -11.49 -8.23 14.59
N GLY A 72 -11.02 -9.35 15.16
CA GLY A 72 -11.51 -9.86 16.44
C GLY A 72 -12.69 -10.84 16.35
N PHE A 73 -13.12 -11.23 15.13
CA PHE A 73 -14.00 -12.39 14.96
C PHE A 73 -13.37 -13.65 15.57
N VAL A 74 -14.17 -14.39 16.34
CA VAL A 74 -13.84 -15.64 17.00
C VAL A 74 -14.90 -16.65 16.60
N GLY A 75 -14.51 -17.82 16.11
CA GLY A 75 -15.44 -18.83 15.63
C GLY A 75 -14.88 -19.71 14.52
N SER A 76 -15.75 -20.54 13.95
CA SER A 76 -15.38 -21.43 12.85
C SER A 76 -15.48 -20.74 11.48
N VAL A 77 -14.50 -21.00 10.62
CA VAL A 77 -14.47 -20.65 9.20
C VAL A 77 -14.39 -21.94 8.40
N TYR A 78 -15.12 -22.04 7.30
CA TYR A 78 -15.13 -23.22 6.43
C TYR A 78 -14.59 -22.82 5.06
N ILE A 79 -13.45 -23.37 4.67
CA ILE A 79 -12.66 -22.96 3.50
C ILE A 79 -12.59 -24.15 2.55
N PRO A 80 -12.95 -24.05 1.26
CA PRO A 80 -12.68 -25.12 0.30
C PRO A 80 -11.20 -25.52 0.31
N GLU A 81 -10.94 -26.81 0.16
CA GLU A 81 -9.62 -27.41 0.31
C GLU A 81 -8.61 -26.82 -0.68
N GLU A 82 -9.06 -26.48 -1.90
CA GLU A 82 -8.29 -25.74 -2.91
C GLU A 82 -7.82 -24.34 -2.48
N PHE A 83 -8.44 -23.75 -1.43
CA PHE A 83 -8.09 -22.44 -0.88
C PHE A 83 -7.45 -22.50 0.52
N ARG A 84 -7.16 -23.71 1.03
CA ARG A 84 -6.53 -23.92 2.34
C ARG A 84 -5.24 -23.10 2.51
N ASP A 85 -4.35 -23.18 1.53
CA ASP A 85 -3.01 -22.57 1.58
C ASP A 85 -2.96 -21.14 0.98
N THR A 86 -4.07 -20.68 0.39
CA THR A 86 -4.21 -19.32 -0.16
C THR A 86 -5.13 -18.41 0.65
N CYS A 87 -5.76 -18.94 1.71
CA CYS A 87 -6.45 -18.15 2.72
C CYS A 87 -5.47 -17.15 3.36
N PRO A 88 -5.83 -15.86 3.54
CA PRO A 88 -4.84 -14.82 3.77
C PRO A 88 -4.22 -14.88 5.18
N SER A 89 -2.89 -14.78 5.23
CA SER A 89 -2.00 -14.83 6.41
C SER A 89 -2.28 -13.82 7.54
N ARG A 90 -3.31 -12.97 7.38
CA ARG A 90 -3.70 -11.89 8.30
C ARG A 90 -4.49 -12.37 9.52
N ARG A 91 -4.89 -13.64 9.59
CA ARG A 91 -5.50 -14.30 10.76
C ARG A 91 -4.78 -15.63 11.03
N ILE A 92 -4.65 -16.03 12.29
CA ILE A 92 -4.31 -17.44 12.60
C ILE A 92 -5.64 -18.16 12.68
N TYR A 93 -5.70 -19.28 12.00
CA TYR A 93 -6.78 -20.24 12.06
C TYR A 93 -6.12 -21.62 12.06
N ASP A 94 -6.48 -22.46 13.01
CA ASP A 94 -5.99 -23.84 13.04
C ASP A 94 -6.98 -24.70 12.26
N VAL A 95 -6.51 -25.44 11.24
CA VAL A 95 -7.38 -26.36 10.48
C VAL A 95 -7.67 -27.58 11.35
N VAL A 96 -8.90 -27.63 11.87
CA VAL A 96 -9.33 -28.65 12.85
C VAL A 96 -9.80 -29.94 12.15
N SER A 97 -10.40 -29.83 10.96
CA SER A 97 -10.84 -30.99 10.18
C SER A 97 -11.06 -30.65 8.71
N THR A 98 -10.92 -31.64 7.83
CA THR A 98 -11.32 -31.56 6.42
C THR A 98 -12.33 -32.66 6.12
N GLN A 99 -13.47 -32.31 5.50
CA GLN A 99 -14.45 -33.26 4.99
C GLN A 99 -15.05 -32.73 3.68
N ASN A 100 -15.30 -33.62 2.71
CA ASN A 100 -15.95 -33.30 1.43
C ASN A 100 -15.37 -32.06 0.72
N GLY A 101 -14.04 -31.94 0.64
CA GLY A 101 -13.40 -30.80 -0.02
C GLY A 101 -13.52 -29.47 0.73
N VAL A 102 -13.90 -29.46 2.01
CA VAL A 102 -13.97 -28.27 2.87
C VAL A 102 -13.20 -28.47 4.17
N CYS A 103 -12.26 -27.55 4.44
CA CYS A 103 -11.53 -27.41 5.68
C CYS A 103 -12.31 -26.55 6.69
N LYS A 104 -12.71 -27.12 7.83
CA LYS A 104 -13.09 -26.33 9.02
C LYS A 104 -11.82 -25.84 9.71
N ALA A 105 -11.69 -24.53 9.86
CA ALA A 105 -10.62 -23.90 10.61
C ALA A 105 -11.18 -23.03 11.74
N GLU A 106 -10.57 -23.07 12.92
CA GLU A 106 -11.04 -22.31 14.09
C GLU A 106 -10.19 -21.05 14.30
N VAL A 107 -10.87 -19.90 14.38
CA VAL A 107 -10.29 -18.60 14.72
C VAL A 107 -10.45 -18.40 16.22
N SER A 108 -9.37 -18.67 16.97
CA SER A 108 -9.35 -18.65 18.43
C SER A 108 -9.31 -17.22 19.01
N PRO A 109 -9.96 -16.94 20.15
CA PRO A 109 -9.73 -15.70 20.88
C PRO A 109 -8.33 -15.73 21.50
N PHE A 110 -7.41 -14.90 21.01
CA PHE A 110 -6.11 -14.78 21.64
C PHE A 110 -6.24 -14.11 23.01
N VAL A 111 -6.25 -14.91 24.08
CA VAL A 111 -6.00 -14.44 25.44
C VAL A 111 -4.51 -14.08 25.52
N PRO A 112 -4.14 -12.81 25.75
CA PRO A 112 -2.74 -12.43 25.77
C PRO A 112 -2.00 -13.10 26.92
N ALA A 113 -0.98 -13.90 26.58
CA ALA A 113 0.14 -14.12 27.48
C ALA A 113 0.66 -12.74 27.94
N ARG A 114 1.06 -12.65 29.22
CA ARG A 114 1.42 -11.40 29.89
C ARG A 114 2.31 -10.54 28.99
N TYR A 115 1.97 -9.26 28.87
CA TYR A 115 2.74 -8.31 28.06
C TYR A 115 4.12 -8.06 28.69
N ASP A 116 5.08 -8.92 28.38
CA ASP A 116 6.48 -8.57 28.54
C ASP A 116 6.79 -7.46 27.54
N PHE A 117 7.07 -6.27 28.09
CA PHE A 117 7.74 -5.23 27.35
C PHE A 117 9.11 -5.78 26.97
N ALA A 118 9.29 -6.20 25.71
CA ALA A 118 10.60 -6.50 25.18
C ALA A 118 11.41 -5.18 25.14
N SER A 119 12.01 -4.86 26.27
CA SER A 119 12.85 -3.68 26.46
C SER A 119 14.10 -3.87 25.60
N LEU A 120 14.46 -2.87 24.80
CA LEU A 120 15.58 -2.95 23.86
C LEU A 120 16.93 -2.74 24.59
N GLU A 121 17.22 -3.59 25.57
CA GLU A 121 18.30 -3.37 26.54
C GLU A 121 19.67 -3.77 25.99
N GLY A 122 20.36 -2.76 25.45
CA GLY A 122 21.80 -2.79 25.24
C GLY A 122 22.26 -3.25 23.86
N LYS A 123 23.53 -2.96 23.58
CA LYS A 123 24.15 -3.07 22.25
C LYS A 123 24.27 -4.49 21.70
N LYS A 124 23.96 -5.52 22.50
CA LYS A 124 23.97 -6.94 22.10
C LYS A 124 22.63 -7.42 21.53
N ASN A 125 21.57 -6.62 21.64
CA ASN A 125 20.25 -6.96 21.09
C ASN A 125 20.32 -7.00 19.53
N PRO A 126 19.84 -8.08 18.87
CA PRO A 126 19.86 -8.17 17.40
C PRO A 126 19.13 -7.03 16.68
N VAL A 127 18.00 -6.56 17.24
CA VAL A 127 17.21 -5.44 16.69
C VAL A 127 17.99 -4.13 16.79
N PHE A 128 18.74 -3.91 17.87
CA PHE A 128 19.65 -2.77 17.97
C PHE A 128 20.74 -2.80 16.90
N ALA A 129 21.34 -3.98 16.67
CA ALA A 129 22.38 -4.16 15.66
C ALA A 129 21.86 -4.00 14.23
N GLU A 130 20.63 -4.43 13.95
CA GLU A 130 19.94 -4.18 12.68
C GLU A 130 19.63 -2.70 12.46
N LEU A 131 19.04 -2.02 13.46
CA LEU A 131 18.72 -0.59 13.39
C LEU A 131 19.96 0.29 13.15
N LYS A 132 21.11 -0.09 13.71
CA LYS A 132 22.40 0.56 13.39
C LYS A 132 22.79 0.46 11.91
N LYS A 133 22.44 -0.63 11.23
CA LYS A 133 22.72 -0.84 9.80
C LYS A 133 21.68 -0.17 8.89
N MET A 134 20.45 0.03 9.36
CA MET A 134 19.35 0.71 8.63
C MET A 134 19.66 2.16 8.22
N ASP A 135 20.76 2.73 8.71
CA ASP A 135 21.26 4.00 8.21
C ASP A 135 21.76 3.92 6.75
N SER A 136 22.38 2.79 6.37
CA SER A 136 22.86 2.54 5.02
C SER A 136 21.69 2.31 4.06
N LEU A 137 21.67 3.05 2.94
CA LEU A 137 20.74 2.79 1.83
C LEU A 137 21.02 1.43 1.17
N SER A 138 22.28 1.01 1.06
CA SER A 138 22.65 -0.29 0.48
C SER A 138 22.07 -1.44 1.29
N TYR A 139 22.29 -1.43 2.61
CA TYR A 139 21.74 -2.44 3.52
C TYR A 139 20.22 -2.51 3.47
N ARG A 140 19.55 -1.33 3.44
CA ARG A 140 18.10 -1.23 3.28
C ARG A 140 17.60 -1.85 1.98
N LYS A 141 18.25 -1.58 0.84
CA LYS A 141 17.91 -2.21 -0.45
C LYS A 141 18.16 -3.72 -0.45
N GLU A 142 19.33 -4.16 0.00
CA GLU A 142 19.73 -5.58 0.07
C GLU A 142 18.75 -6.43 0.89
N ASN A 143 18.22 -5.87 1.98
CA ASN A 143 17.29 -6.58 2.88
C ASN A 143 15.81 -6.27 2.56
N ALA A 144 15.52 -5.44 1.54
CA ALA A 144 14.19 -4.93 1.21
C ALA A 144 13.46 -4.30 2.42
N LEU A 145 14.13 -3.44 3.20
CA LEU A 145 13.59 -2.82 4.42
C LEU A 145 13.73 -1.28 4.42
N PHE A 146 12.70 -0.58 4.86
CA PHE A 146 12.73 0.88 5.06
C PHE A 146 12.29 1.29 6.47
N VAL A 147 12.56 2.55 6.84
CA VAL A 147 12.31 3.08 8.19
C VAL A 147 11.34 4.25 8.13
N ILE A 148 10.37 4.27 9.04
CA ILE A 148 9.41 5.35 9.27
C ILE A 148 9.72 5.94 10.65
N GLU A 149 9.78 7.26 10.79
CA GLU A 149 10.18 7.96 12.04
C GLU A 149 9.16 9.03 12.48
N GLU A 150 7.86 8.74 12.36
CA GLU A 150 6.79 9.66 12.75
C GLU A 150 5.54 8.91 13.25
N GLU A 151 5.04 9.27 14.44
CA GLU A 151 3.79 8.79 15.06
C GLU A 151 2.67 8.52 14.03
N ARG A 152 2.29 9.54 13.24
CA ARG A 152 1.18 9.48 12.29
C ARG A 152 1.41 8.51 11.13
N LEU A 153 2.66 8.32 10.73
CA LEU A 153 3.01 7.40 9.63
C LEU A 153 3.10 5.97 10.13
N ILE A 154 3.56 5.76 11.38
CA ILE A 154 3.52 4.46 12.03
C ILE A 154 2.06 4.05 12.32
N LYS A 155 1.22 4.98 12.79
CA LYS A 155 -0.25 4.86 12.89
C LYS A 155 -0.97 4.77 11.52
N ARG A 156 -0.23 4.90 10.42
CA ARG A 156 -0.76 4.61 9.10
C ARG A 156 -0.32 3.25 8.58
N ALA A 157 0.91 2.81 8.87
CA ALA A 157 1.41 1.50 8.44
C ALA A 157 0.61 0.35 9.09
N VAL A 158 0.47 0.41 10.42
CA VAL A 158 -0.75 0.04 11.16
C VAL A 158 -1.53 1.33 11.28
N ASP A 159 -2.59 1.64 10.53
CA ASP A 159 -3.70 0.73 10.27
C ASP A 159 -3.92 0.25 8.81
N ASP A 160 -3.27 0.83 7.79
CA ASP A 160 -3.47 0.47 6.36
C ASP A 160 -3.03 -0.98 6.05
N GLY A 161 -2.21 -1.59 6.90
CA GLY A 161 -1.77 -2.99 6.76
C GLY A 161 -0.52 -3.15 5.92
N THR A 162 0.35 -2.12 5.90
CA THR A 162 1.75 -2.23 5.47
C THR A 162 2.45 -3.32 6.28
N ASP A 163 3.40 -4.01 5.65
CA ASP A 163 4.21 -5.04 6.30
C ASP A 163 5.25 -4.39 7.24
N VAL A 164 4.86 -4.21 8.51
CA VAL A 164 5.71 -3.67 9.57
C VAL A 164 6.39 -4.82 10.29
N LYS A 165 7.71 -4.95 10.12
CA LYS A 165 8.54 -5.97 10.78
C LYS A 165 8.55 -5.76 12.31
N TYR A 166 8.79 -4.53 12.75
CA TYR A 166 8.68 -4.12 14.16
C TYR A 166 8.59 -2.61 14.35
N ILE A 167 8.13 -2.21 15.53
CA ILE A 167 8.07 -0.83 16.02
C ILE A 167 9.03 -0.70 17.22
N VAL A 168 9.78 0.39 17.29
CA VAL A 168 10.54 0.80 18.48
C VAL A 168 10.04 2.16 18.95
N TYR A 169 9.68 2.29 20.23
CA TYR A 169 9.07 3.51 20.76
C TYR A 169 9.62 3.85 22.14
N SER A 170 9.61 5.14 22.47
CA SER A 170 9.98 5.66 23.79
C SER A 170 8.78 5.72 24.74
N PRO A 171 9.00 5.74 26.07
CA PRO A 171 7.93 5.98 27.05
C PRO A 171 7.17 7.31 26.88
N LYS A 172 7.69 8.26 26.09
CA LYS A 172 7.04 9.53 25.75
C LYS A 172 6.38 9.54 24.36
N SER A 173 6.32 8.39 23.70
CA SER A 173 5.70 8.21 22.38
C SER A 173 4.19 8.25 22.49
N ARG A 174 3.55 8.98 21.57
CA ARG A 174 2.09 9.06 21.47
C ARG A 174 1.44 7.78 20.92
N LEU A 175 2.24 6.83 20.42
CA LEU A 175 1.74 5.51 20.00
C LEU A 175 1.06 4.74 21.14
N LEU A 176 1.40 5.07 22.40
CA LEU A 176 0.78 4.56 23.63
C LEU A 176 -0.58 5.22 23.94
N GLU A 177 -0.78 6.47 23.52
CA GLU A 177 -2.00 7.24 23.78
C GLU A 177 -3.07 7.00 22.71
N ASN A 178 -2.64 6.78 21.47
CA ASN A 178 -3.50 6.69 20.28
C ASN A 178 -3.88 5.25 19.87
N GLY A 179 -3.56 4.25 20.69
CA GLY A 179 -3.91 2.83 20.49
C GLY A 179 -3.11 2.10 19.40
N THR A 180 -2.04 2.71 18.86
CA THR A 180 -1.28 2.09 17.76
C THR A 180 -0.47 0.88 18.23
N ILE A 181 0.08 0.90 19.45
CA ILE A 181 0.83 -0.26 19.99
C ILE A 181 -0.10 -1.47 20.20
N GLU A 182 -1.34 -1.23 20.64
CA GLU A 182 -2.36 -2.25 20.82
C GLU A 182 -2.76 -2.84 19.46
N SER A 183 -3.02 -1.99 18.47
CA SER A 183 -3.34 -2.39 17.09
C SER A 183 -2.18 -3.14 16.42
N ALA A 184 -0.92 -2.75 16.69
CA ALA A 184 0.27 -3.43 16.22
C ALA A 184 0.40 -4.84 16.82
N LYS A 185 0.20 -4.98 18.14
CA LYS A 185 0.20 -6.28 18.84
C LYS A 185 -0.92 -7.19 18.34
N GLN A 186 -2.13 -6.66 18.11
CA GLN A 186 -3.24 -7.43 17.50
C GLN A 186 -2.89 -8.00 16.12
N ARG A 187 -2.02 -7.30 15.36
CA ARG A 187 -1.48 -7.74 14.06
C ARG A 187 -0.16 -8.50 14.16
N ARG A 188 0.28 -8.85 15.37
CA ARG A 188 1.54 -9.58 15.69
C ARG A 188 2.83 -8.84 15.30
N ILE A 189 2.77 -7.53 15.15
CA ILE A 189 3.93 -6.68 14.91
C ILE A 189 4.71 -6.57 16.23
N GLN A 190 6.01 -6.91 16.22
CA GLN A 190 6.84 -6.83 17.42
C GLN A 190 7.03 -5.36 17.83
N CYS A 191 6.85 -5.07 19.12
CA CYS A 191 6.87 -3.71 19.65
C CYS A 191 7.88 -3.63 20.81
N PHE A 192 8.99 -2.92 20.60
CA PHE A 192 10.08 -2.77 21.56
C PHE A 192 10.06 -1.39 22.21
N MET A 193 10.13 -1.34 23.54
CA MET A 193 10.29 -0.08 24.25
C MET A 193 11.78 0.25 24.40
N ALA A 194 12.18 1.50 24.14
CA ALA A 194 13.57 1.95 24.19
C ALA A 194 13.70 3.36 24.78
N THR A 195 14.82 3.68 25.42
CA THR A 195 15.07 5.04 25.90
C THR A 195 15.41 5.98 24.73
N GLU A 196 15.18 7.29 24.90
CA GLU A 196 15.54 8.31 23.90
C GLU A 196 17.03 8.26 23.53
N GLY A 197 17.91 7.92 24.48
CA GLY A 197 19.35 7.74 24.22
C GLY A 197 19.66 6.54 23.31
N ILE A 198 18.89 5.45 23.43
CA ILE A 198 19.00 4.29 22.54
C ILE A 198 18.51 4.66 21.13
N ILE A 199 17.33 5.27 21.02
CA ILE A 199 16.77 5.72 19.73
C ILE A 199 17.71 6.72 19.05
N SER A 200 18.17 7.75 19.78
CA SER A 200 19.15 8.74 19.31
C SER A 200 20.48 8.13 18.86
N SER A 201 20.82 6.92 19.32
CA SER A 201 22.03 6.23 18.89
C SER A 201 21.85 5.49 17.56
N VAL A 202 20.63 5.08 17.21
CA VAL A 202 20.33 4.34 15.97
C VAL A 202 19.79 5.22 14.83
N THR A 203 19.38 6.46 15.13
CA THR A 203 18.95 7.44 14.11
C THR A 203 19.82 8.69 14.05
N GLN A 204 20.07 9.17 12.84
CA GLN A 204 20.69 10.47 12.58
C GLN A 204 19.68 11.63 12.59
N THR A 205 18.37 11.36 12.54
CA THR A 205 17.32 12.38 12.44
C THR A 205 17.29 13.28 13.67
N ARG A 206 17.16 14.60 13.46
CA ARG A 206 17.04 15.62 14.50
C ARG A 206 15.81 16.52 14.24
N PRO A 207 14.99 16.85 15.26
CA PRO A 207 15.03 16.36 16.64
C PRO A 207 14.90 14.83 16.70
N VAL A 208 15.38 14.22 17.79
CA VAL A 208 15.37 12.75 17.93
C VAL A 208 13.92 12.26 17.89
N PRO A 209 13.56 11.34 16.97
CA PRO A 209 12.22 10.79 16.91
C PRO A 209 11.92 10.00 18.18
N LYS A 210 10.67 10.06 18.64
CA LYS A 210 10.21 9.33 19.82
C LYS A 210 9.81 7.89 19.51
N GLU A 211 9.61 7.58 18.24
CA GLU A 211 9.22 6.30 17.70
C GLU A 211 9.80 6.09 16.29
N LEU A 212 10.06 4.84 15.95
CA LEU A 212 10.39 4.40 14.60
C LEU A 212 9.74 3.05 14.31
N ALA A 213 9.51 2.75 13.03
CA ALA A 213 9.07 1.44 12.57
C ALA A 213 9.92 0.98 11.39
N VAL A 214 10.26 -0.30 11.36
CA VAL A 214 10.94 -0.95 10.24
C VAL A 214 9.91 -1.74 9.45
N CYS A 215 9.82 -1.47 8.16
CA CYS A 215 8.79 -2.01 7.26
C CYS A 215 9.44 -2.68 6.03
N ALA A 216 8.81 -3.70 5.47
CA ALA A 216 9.23 -4.28 4.20
C ALA A 216 8.95 -3.33 3.04
N MET A 217 9.92 -3.17 2.14
CA MET A 217 9.74 -2.42 0.89
C MET A 217 8.68 -3.10 0.04
N PRO A 218 7.62 -2.39 -0.39
CA PRO A 218 6.62 -2.98 -1.28
C PRO A 218 7.23 -3.31 -2.64
N GLN A 219 6.94 -4.50 -3.15
CA GLN A 219 7.29 -4.89 -4.52
C GLN A 219 6.16 -4.53 -5.47
N PHE A 220 6.25 -3.33 -6.05
CA PHE A 220 5.39 -2.94 -7.16
C PHE A 220 6.02 -3.46 -8.46
N MET A 221 5.30 -4.36 -9.13
CA MET A 221 5.59 -4.76 -10.50
C MET A 221 4.68 -3.97 -11.45
N PRO A 222 5.07 -3.70 -12.71
CA PRO A 222 4.21 -3.02 -13.67
C PRO A 222 2.84 -3.69 -13.86
N GLU A 223 2.79 -5.01 -13.71
CA GLU A 223 1.59 -5.84 -13.79
C GLU A 223 0.65 -5.67 -12.58
N ASN A 224 1.14 -5.05 -11.50
CA ASN A 224 0.36 -4.74 -10.29
C ASN A 224 -0.34 -3.36 -10.39
N ILE A 225 -0.03 -2.55 -11.41
CA ILE A 225 -0.74 -1.29 -11.66
C ILE A 225 -2.08 -1.62 -12.32
N SER A 226 -3.17 -1.12 -11.73
CA SER A 226 -4.49 -1.21 -12.35
C SER A 226 -4.58 -0.23 -13.51
N ILE A 227 -4.32 -0.74 -14.72
CA ILE A 227 -4.44 0.03 -15.95
C ILE A 227 -5.92 0.12 -16.31
N ASP A 228 -6.59 1.16 -15.79
CA ASP A 228 -7.81 1.65 -16.43
C ASP A 228 -7.41 2.47 -17.66
N HIS A 229 -8.17 2.37 -18.75
CA HIS A 229 -7.97 3.12 -19.99
C HIS A 229 -8.30 4.62 -19.84
N LYS A 230 -8.39 5.13 -18.62
CA LYS A 230 -8.54 6.56 -18.24
C LYS A 230 -7.53 7.01 -17.18
N GLY A 231 -6.65 6.10 -16.75
CA GLY A 231 -5.73 6.29 -15.64
C GLY A 231 -4.71 7.42 -15.85
N VAL A 232 -4.11 7.88 -14.75
CA VAL A 232 -3.07 8.93 -14.75
C VAL A 232 -1.81 8.43 -14.06
N ILE A 233 -0.72 8.37 -14.82
CA ILE A 233 0.62 8.01 -14.32
C ILE A 233 1.49 9.27 -14.32
N LEU A 234 2.30 9.45 -13.29
CA LEU A 234 3.32 10.50 -13.25
C LEU A 234 4.72 9.89 -13.38
N ILE A 235 5.47 10.29 -14.39
CA ILE A 235 6.85 9.89 -14.62
C ILE A 235 7.76 10.98 -14.01
N ALA A 236 8.55 10.62 -13.01
CA ALA A 236 9.57 11.48 -12.42
C ALA A 236 10.89 11.25 -13.17
N ASP A 237 11.19 12.11 -14.15
CA ASP A 237 12.35 12.01 -15.04
C ASP A 237 13.58 12.71 -14.43
N ASN A 238 14.52 11.91 -13.95
CA ASN A 238 15.77 12.30 -13.31
C ASN A 238 15.60 13.37 -12.21
N VAL A 239 14.66 13.11 -11.28
CA VAL A 239 14.44 13.96 -10.09
C VAL A 239 15.54 13.68 -9.05
N GLU A 240 16.66 14.38 -9.21
CA GLU A 240 17.89 14.16 -8.43
C GLU A 240 17.71 14.42 -6.91
N ASN A 241 16.96 15.46 -6.53
CA ASN A 241 16.76 15.79 -5.12
C ASN A 241 15.72 14.84 -4.45
N PRO A 242 16.10 14.07 -3.41
CA PRO A 242 15.21 13.11 -2.77
C PRO A 242 14.03 13.76 -2.01
N ASP A 243 14.18 14.96 -1.46
CA ASP A 243 13.06 15.67 -0.83
C ASP A 243 12.03 16.09 -1.91
N ASN A 244 12.48 16.55 -3.08
CA ASN A 244 11.61 16.83 -4.23
C ASN A 244 10.91 15.55 -4.73
N LEU A 245 11.63 14.43 -4.90
CA LEU A 245 11.06 13.15 -5.33
C LEU A 245 9.97 12.67 -4.36
N GLY A 246 10.20 12.78 -3.05
CA GLY A 246 9.20 12.45 -2.04
C GLY A 246 7.97 13.36 -2.10
N LEU A 247 8.14 14.66 -2.36
CA LEU A 247 7.02 15.58 -2.56
C LEU A 247 6.24 15.26 -3.85
N VAL A 248 6.91 14.89 -4.93
CA VAL A 248 6.29 14.41 -6.19
C VAL A 248 5.43 13.18 -5.92
N ILE A 249 5.98 12.16 -5.25
CA ILE A 249 5.26 10.93 -4.86
C ILE A 249 4.05 11.24 -3.98
N ARG A 250 4.22 12.09 -2.95
CA ARG A 250 3.11 12.52 -2.06
C ARG A 250 2.01 13.23 -2.83
N THR A 251 2.36 14.03 -3.83
CA THR A 251 1.41 14.81 -4.63
C THR A 251 0.62 13.88 -5.55
N ALA A 252 1.27 12.92 -6.20
CA ALA A 252 0.61 11.89 -7.00
C ALA A 252 -0.39 11.06 -6.19
N ASP A 253 0.04 10.58 -5.02
CA ASP A 253 -0.81 9.83 -4.07
C ASP A 253 -1.99 10.68 -3.55
N ALA A 254 -1.79 11.96 -3.25
CA ALA A 254 -2.84 12.85 -2.78
C ALA A 254 -3.84 13.28 -3.88
N CYS A 255 -3.38 13.39 -5.13
CA CYS A 255 -4.23 13.71 -6.28
C CYS A 255 -5.00 12.49 -6.82
N GLY A 256 -4.66 11.26 -6.42
CA GLY A 256 -5.30 10.05 -6.92
C GLY A 256 -4.76 9.57 -8.28
N ALA A 257 -3.48 9.80 -8.57
CA ALA A 257 -2.81 9.14 -9.69
C ALA A 257 -2.73 7.61 -9.44
N ASP A 258 -2.60 6.80 -10.49
CA ASP A 258 -2.52 5.33 -10.32
C ASP A 258 -1.13 4.89 -9.87
N ALA A 259 -0.08 5.59 -10.33
CA ALA A 259 1.30 5.27 -10.02
C ALA A 259 2.25 6.46 -10.25
N VAL A 260 3.43 6.37 -9.61
CA VAL A 260 4.63 7.13 -10.00
C VAL A 260 5.65 6.18 -10.61
N ILE A 261 6.29 6.61 -11.70
CA ILE A 261 7.43 5.92 -12.30
C ILE A 261 8.66 6.81 -12.14
N ASN A 262 9.56 6.41 -11.25
CA ASN A 262 10.84 7.09 -11.01
C ASN A 262 11.88 6.60 -12.03
N ILE A 263 12.34 7.50 -12.90
CA ILE A 263 13.41 7.21 -13.86
C ILE A 263 14.67 7.95 -13.40
N GLY A 264 15.72 7.23 -13.01
CA GLY A 264 16.97 7.85 -12.58
C GLY A 264 17.65 7.16 -11.40
N ASN A 265 18.65 7.83 -10.85
CA ASN A 265 19.55 7.26 -9.82
C ASN A 265 19.09 7.54 -8.38
N THR A 266 18.20 8.50 -8.17
CA THR A 266 17.71 8.86 -6.83
C THR A 266 16.69 7.85 -6.36
N SER A 267 17.03 7.07 -5.35
CA SER A 267 16.12 6.03 -4.87
C SER A 267 14.99 6.58 -4.01
N VAL A 268 13.79 6.05 -4.25
CA VAL A 268 12.56 6.39 -3.50
C VAL A 268 12.66 6.00 -2.01
N TYR A 269 13.57 5.08 -1.68
CA TYR A 269 13.89 4.65 -0.33
C TYR A 269 14.98 5.49 0.36
N ASN A 270 15.42 6.61 -0.23
CA ASN A 270 16.20 7.61 0.49
C ASN A 270 15.39 8.12 1.72
N LYS A 271 16.05 8.31 2.87
CA LYS A 271 15.39 8.75 4.12
C LYS A 271 14.62 10.06 3.95
N ASN A 272 15.19 11.00 3.20
CA ASN A 272 14.54 12.28 2.90
C ASN A 272 13.30 12.09 2.02
N CYS A 273 13.38 11.23 1.00
CA CYS A 273 12.26 10.88 0.13
C CYS A 273 11.10 10.24 0.91
N ILE A 274 11.37 9.21 1.73
CA ILE A 274 10.37 8.56 2.59
C ILE A 274 9.67 9.58 3.49
N ARG A 275 10.44 10.48 4.13
CA ARG A 275 9.93 11.53 5.02
C ARG A 275 9.08 12.57 4.29
N ALA A 276 9.52 13.02 3.12
CA ALA A 276 8.77 13.97 2.28
C ALA A 276 7.49 13.33 1.69
N ALA A 277 7.54 12.03 1.37
CA ALA A 277 6.43 11.24 0.84
C ALA A 277 5.30 10.97 1.85
N ARG A 278 5.52 11.20 3.16
CA ARG A 278 4.51 11.07 4.23
C ARG A 278 3.69 9.77 4.16
N GLY A 279 4.40 8.65 4.00
CA GLY A 279 3.83 7.30 4.01
C GLY A 279 3.42 6.75 2.64
N ALA A 280 3.38 7.55 1.58
CA ALA A 280 3.05 7.09 0.23
C ALA A 280 3.97 5.93 -0.23
N VAL A 281 5.29 6.00 0.04
CA VAL A 281 6.28 4.96 -0.31
C VAL A 281 5.92 3.54 0.17
N GLY A 282 5.12 3.39 1.24
CA GLY A 282 4.73 2.09 1.78
C GLY A 282 3.42 1.50 1.23
N ARG A 283 2.70 2.21 0.34
CA ARG A 283 1.35 1.80 -0.13
C ARG A 283 0.96 2.27 -1.53
N PHE A 284 1.57 3.34 -2.04
CA PHE A 284 1.26 3.95 -3.33
C PHE A 284 2.11 3.29 -4.42
N PRO A 285 1.55 2.88 -5.58
CA PRO A 285 2.33 2.20 -6.62
C PRO A 285 3.47 3.06 -7.14
N ILE A 286 4.71 2.59 -6.94
CA ILE A 286 5.93 3.28 -7.33
C ILE A 286 6.85 2.29 -8.04
N LEU A 287 7.18 2.56 -9.31
CA LEU A 287 8.14 1.78 -10.08
C LEU A 287 9.47 2.54 -10.18
N GLU A 288 10.61 1.87 -10.01
CA GLU A 288 11.94 2.42 -10.30
C GLU A 288 12.43 1.83 -11.64
N TYR A 289 12.78 2.69 -12.62
CA TYR A 289 13.34 2.31 -13.92
C TYR A 289 14.71 2.99 -14.15
N PRO A 290 15.68 2.33 -14.81
CA PRO A 290 16.93 2.96 -15.17
C PRO A 290 16.76 3.82 -16.45
N THR A 291 17.61 4.84 -16.61
CA THR A 291 17.49 5.82 -17.72
C THR A 291 17.65 5.21 -19.12
N ASN A 292 18.36 4.08 -19.24
CA ASN A 292 18.51 3.37 -20.51
C ASN A 292 17.27 2.56 -20.93
N GLU A 293 16.25 2.44 -20.08
CA GLU A 293 15.02 1.69 -20.38
C GLU A 293 13.82 2.58 -20.78
N ILE A 294 14.02 3.90 -20.88
CA ILE A 294 12.97 4.87 -21.28
C ILE A 294 12.20 4.40 -22.52
N GLY A 295 12.89 3.97 -23.58
CA GLY A 295 12.24 3.51 -24.82
C GLY A 295 11.37 2.26 -24.64
N ALA A 296 11.79 1.32 -23.79
CA ALA A 296 11.04 0.10 -23.49
C ALA A 296 9.81 0.38 -22.61
N LEU A 297 10.00 1.19 -21.56
CA LEU A 297 8.94 1.67 -20.67
C LEU A 297 7.85 2.42 -21.47
N THR A 298 8.24 3.41 -22.26
CA THR A 298 7.29 4.24 -23.03
C THR A 298 6.56 3.42 -24.09
N SER A 299 7.24 2.48 -24.76
CA SER A 299 6.59 1.52 -25.68
C SER A 299 5.57 0.64 -24.96
N LYS A 300 5.89 0.15 -23.75
CA LYS A 300 4.95 -0.62 -22.92
C LYS A 300 3.72 0.21 -22.54
N LEU A 301 3.91 1.45 -22.07
CA LEU A 301 2.81 2.36 -21.73
C LEU A 301 1.89 2.65 -22.93
N LYS A 302 2.45 2.93 -24.11
CA LYS A 302 1.66 3.16 -25.34
C LYS A 302 0.88 1.91 -25.76
N GLY A 303 1.49 0.73 -25.69
CA GLY A 303 0.80 -0.55 -25.94
C GLY A 303 -0.35 -0.85 -24.97
N LEU A 304 -0.35 -0.21 -23.80
CA LEU A 304 -1.40 -0.30 -22.78
C LEU A 304 -2.47 0.80 -22.92
N GLY A 305 -2.36 1.67 -23.94
CA GLY A 305 -3.30 2.76 -24.21
C GLY A 305 -3.01 4.08 -23.48
N TYR A 306 -1.80 4.27 -22.94
CA TYR A 306 -1.38 5.56 -22.41
C TYR A 306 -0.80 6.47 -23.50
N LYS A 307 -1.31 7.70 -23.61
CA LYS A 307 -0.64 8.80 -24.31
C LYS A 307 0.39 9.45 -23.39
N ILE A 308 1.60 9.68 -23.90
CA ILE A 308 2.74 10.19 -23.13
C ILE A 308 2.94 11.68 -23.38
N TYR A 309 2.90 12.44 -22.29
CA TYR A 309 3.07 13.89 -22.29
C TYR A 309 4.43 14.25 -21.69
N GLY A 310 5.31 14.85 -22.50
CA GLY A 310 6.53 15.47 -22.00
C GLY A 310 6.25 16.89 -21.54
N THR A 311 6.85 17.31 -20.43
CA THR A 311 6.70 18.70 -19.94
C THR A 311 7.96 19.53 -20.20
N SER A 312 7.77 20.73 -20.77
CA SER A 312 8.89 21.63 -21.07
C SER A 312 8.39 23.05 -21.22
N ALA A 313 9.03 24.02 -20.57
CA ALA A 313 8.69 25.44 -20.71
C ALA A 313 8.80 25.99 -22.15
N ARG A 314 9.48 25.26 -23.06
CA ARG A 314 9.78 25.68 -24.44
C ARG A 314 8.67 25.40 -25.46
N THR A 315 7.67 24.57 -25.14
CA THR A 315 6.57 24.25 -26.06
C THR A 315 5.46 25.31 -26.08
N THR A 316 4.69 25.36 -27.16
CA THR A 316 3.57 26.29 -27.32
C THR A 316 2.30 25.80 -26.64
N ILE A 317 2.04 24.49 -26.66
CA ILE A 317 0.83 23.84 -26.12
C ILE A 317 0.80 23.95 -24.60
N THR A 318 -0.31 24.42 -24.05
CA THR A 318 -0.50 24.53 -22.60
C THR A 318 -1.18 23.28 -22.05
N VAL A 319 -0.91 22.94 -20.78
CA VAL A 319 -1.62 21.87 -20.04
C VAL A 319 -3.13 22.11 -19.89
N ASP A 320 -3.63 23.28 -20.26
CA ASP A 320 -5.07 23.58 -20.34
C ASP A 320 -5.72 23.10 -21.65
N ASN A 321 -4.91 22.93 -22.70
CA ASN A 321 -5.36 22.55 -24.04
C ASN A 321 -4.97 21.11 -24.41
N MET A 322 -4.45 20.33 -23.46
CA MET A 322 -4.04 18.94 -23.67
C MET A 322 -5.26 18.02 -23.77
N ASP A 323 -5.15 16.93 -24.53
CA ASP A 323 -6.20 15.92 -24.59
C ASP A 323 -6.30 15.15 -23.25
N THR A 324 -7.49 15.15 -22.67
CA THR A 324 -7.82 14.51 -21.39
C THR A 324 -8.51 13.15 -21.56
N ALA A 325 -8.76 12.71 -22.80
CA ALA A 325 -9.21 11.36 -23.07
C ALA A 325 -8.10 10.31 -22.82
N GLY A 326 -8.52 9.09 -22.49
CA GLY A 326 -7.63 7.94 -22.39
C GLY A 326 -6.73 7.91 -21.14
N GLY A 327 -5.88 6.89 -21.09
CA GLY A 327 -4.80 6.79 -20.13
C GLY A 327 -3.72 7.83 -20.45
N ARG A 328 -3.19 8.53 -19.44
CA ARG A 328 -2.28 9.66 -19.64
C ARG A 328 -1.06 9.53 -18.72
N ALA A 329 0.14 9.58 -19.30
CA ALA A 329 1.39 9.50 -18.57
C ALA A 329 2.17 10.82 -18.71
N PHE A 330 2.40 11.54 -17.62
CA PHE A 330 3.02 12.86 -17.63
C PHE A 330 4.46 12.81 -17.10
N SER A 331 5.44 13.21 -17.91
CA SER A 331 6.83 13.37 -17.47
C SER A 331 7.07 14.72 -16.82
N VAL A 332 7.62 14.72 -15.61
CA VAL A 332 8.10 15.91 -14.87
C VAL A 332 9.55 15.71 -14.46
N SER A 333 10.37 16.75 -14.63
CA SER A 333 11.83 16.67 -14.50
C SER A 333 12.41 17.73 -13.55
N ASN A 334 13.69 17.57 -13.21
CA ASN A 334 14.48 18.59 -12.50
C ASN A 334 14.45 19.95 -13.25
N GLU A 335 14.36 21.03 -12.47
CA GLU A 335 14.28 22.42 -12.90
C GLU A 335 15.49 22.90 -13.72
N THR A 336 16.67 22.29 -13.47
CA THR A 336 17.96 22.73 -14.05
C THR A 336 18.19 22.16 -15.45
N ASN A 337 17.98 20.84 -15.59
CA ASN A 337 18.31 20.11 -16.82
C ASN A 337 17.10 19.98 -17.76
N GLY A 338 15.87 20.11 -17.24
CA GLY A 338 14.65 19.84 -17.97
C GLY A 338 14.46 18.36 -18.27
N ILE A 339 13.51 18.07 -19.17
CA ILE A 339 13.19 16.71 -19.62
C ILE A 339 14.40 16.05 -20.29
N SER A 340 14.61 14.76 -20.03
CA SER A 340 15.67 14.00 -20.69
C SER A 340 15.38 13.85 -22.18
N LYS A 341 16.43 13.83 -23.01
CA LYS A 341 16.30 13.64 -24.46
C LYS A 341 15.50 12.37 -24.81
N GLY A 342 15.71 11.28 -24.08
CA GLY A 342 14.97 10.03 -24.29
C GLY A 342 13.47 10.17 -24.01
N MET A 343 13.06 10.94 -23.00
CA MET A 343 11.64 11.23 -22.75
C MET A 343 11.06 12.25 -23.73
N GLU A 344 11.85 13.23 -24.18
CA GLU A 344 11.45 14.21 -25.20
C GLU A 344 11.19 13.53 -26.56
N GLU A 345 12.04 12.57 -26.96
CA GLU A 345 11.86 11.77 -28.17
C GLU A 345 10.73 10.74 -28.07
N ALA A 346 10.40 10.27 -26.86
CA ALA A 346 9.36 9.28 -26.62
C ALA A 346 7.95 9.88 -26.35
N ALA A 347 7.85 11.18 -26.07
CA ALA A 347 6.58 11.85 -25.85
C ALA A 347 5.71 11.87 -27.12
N ASP A 348 4.41 11.66 -26.97
CA ASP A 348 3.42 11.87 -28.04
C ASP A 348 3.05 13.35 -28.19
N GLU A 349 3.15 14.12 -27.10
CA GLU A 349 2.86 15.56 -27.08
C GLU A 349 3.72 16.28 -26.03
N MET A 350 4.18 17.49 -26.36
CA MET A 350 4.96 18.33 -25.45
C MET A 350 4.11 19.49 -24.93
N VAL A 351 3.89 19.57 -23.62
CA VAL A 351 3.02 20.56 -22.95
C VAL A 351 3.79 21.43 -21.94
N ARG A 352 3.31 22.66 -21.72
CA ARG A 352 3.83 23.56 -20.67
C ARG A 352 2.76 24.01 -19.69
N ILE A 353 3.20 24.29 -18.47
CA ILE A 353 2.44 25.09 -17.52
C ILE A 353 2.60 26.57 -17.92
N PRO A 354 1.52 27.36 -18.05
CA PRO A 354 1.62 28.81 -18.22
C PRO A 354 2.38 29.46 -17.06
N MET A 355 3.29 30.39 -17.38
CA MET A 355 4.13 31.10 -16.41
C MET A 355 4.06 32.61 -16.63
N ALA A 356 4.30 33.37 -15.57
CA ALA A 356 4.45 34.82 -15.66
C ALA A 356 5.71 35.21 -16.44
N THR A 357 5.68 36.37 -17.10
CA THR A 357 6.81 36.91 -17.87
C THR A 357 8.10 36.95 -17.05
N GLY A 358 9.19 36.41 -17.60
CA GLY A 358 10.50 36.36 -16.95
C GLY A 358 10.76 35.14 -16.05
N GLN A 359 9.77 34.24 -15.85
CA GLN A 359 9.98 32.97 -15.16
C GLN A 359 10.34 31.84 -16.15
N SER A 360 11.26 30.97 -15.76
CA SER A 360 11.80 29.88 -16.59
C SER A 360 11.33 28.48 -16.21
N SER A 361 10.99 28.25 -14.93
CA SER A 361 10.52 26.96 -14.42
C SER A 361 9.71 27.09 -13.12
N PHE A 362 8.95 26.05 -12.80
CA PHE A 362 8.43 25.79 -11.45
C PHE A 362 9.30 24.74 -10.77
N ASN A 363 9.25 24.67 -9.43
CA ASN A 363 9.76 23.50 -8.72
C ASN A 363 9.05 22.22 -9.19
N VAL A 364 9.78 21.11 -9.33
CA VAL A 364 9.24 19.87 -9.93
C VAL A 364 8.02 19.32 -9.20
N ALA A 365 7.94 19.43 -7.87
CA ALA A 365 6.77 18.98 -7.11
C ALA A 365 5.56 19.91 -7.29
N VAL A 366 5.79 21.22 -7.46
CA VAL A 366 4.75 22.20 -7.81
C VAL A 366 4.23 21.94 -9.23
N ALA A 367 5.13 21.68 -10.18
CA ALA A 367 4.77 21.33 -11.54
C ALA A 367 3.90 20.06 -11.59
N ALA A 368 4.33 19.00 -10.89
CA ALA A 368 3.56 17.77 -10.73
C ALA A 368 2.14 18.04 -10.21
N GLY A 369 2.00 18.85 -9.15
CA GLY A 369 0.68 19.20 -8.59
C GLY A 369 -0.22 19.94 -9.56
N ILE A 370 0.31 20.91 -10.32
CA ILE A 370 -0.46 21.66 -11.33
C ILE A 370 -0.92 20.75 -12.47
N ILE A 371 -0.07 19.83 -12.93
CA ILE A 371 -0.41 18.88 -14.00
C ILE A 371 -1.47 17.88 -13.51
N LEU A 372 -1.25 17.26 -12.37
CA LEU A 372 -2.17 16.27 -11.80
C LEU A 372 -3.56 16.86 -11.51
N ALA A 373 -3.62 18.08 -10.96
CA ALA A 373 -4.90 18.76 -10.70
C ALA A 373 -5.68 19.15 -11.97
N LYS A 374 -5.05 19.15 -13.16
CA LYS A 374 -5.72 19.31 -14.45
C LYS A 374 -6.03 17.97 -15.12
N ALA A 375 -5.20 16.95 -14.88
CA ALA A 375 -5.38 15.63 -15.46
C ALA A 375 -6.46 14.80 -14.74
N ILE A 376 -6.60 14.95 -13.42
CA ILE A 376 -7.51 14.17 -12.58
C ILE A 376 -8.69 15.05 -12.18
N VAL A 377 -9.88 14.66 -12.64
CA VAL A 377 -11.16 15.28 -12.30
C VAL A 377 -12.03 14.19 -11.67
N PHE A 378 -12.55 14.45 -10.48
CA PHE A 378 -13.39 13.53 -9.70
C PHE A 378 -14.87 13.61 -10.09
#